data_AF-A0A9X7YN47-F1
#
_entry.id   AF-A0A9X7YN47-F1
#
_cell.length_a   1.000
_cell.length_b   1.000
_cell.length_c   1.000
_cell.angle_alpha   90.00
_cell.angle_beta   90.00
_cell.angle_gamma   90.00
#
_symmetry.space_group_name_H-M   'P 1'
#
loop_
_entity.id
_entity.type
_entity.pdbx_description
1 polymer ?
#
loop_
_entity_poly.entity_id
_entity_poly.type
_entity_poly.pdbx_seq_one_letter_code
_entity_poly.pdbx_strand_id
1 'polypeptide(L)'
;MKLLLLVFVLGFGLGGWLGMNLGQGNDLFSNPFASKAMVDNAKASGSKLLQQGKDTVQEKAPLLLEQGKDALQDGKAVVKEKVQELQQ
;
A
#
# COMPACT_ATOMS: atom_id res chain seq x y z
N MET A 1 17.84 18.31 -32.07
CA MET A 1 18.64 17.26 -31.42
C MET A 1 17.87 16.54 -30.30
N LYS A 2 17.37 17.23 -29.27
CA LYS A 2 16.66 16.60 -28.13
C LYS A 2 15.44 15.75 -28.53
N LEU A 3 14.64 16.23 -29.48
CA LEU A 3 13.46 15.50 -29.98
C LEU A 3 13.82 14.20 -30.73
N LEU A 4 14.87 14.22 -31.55
CA LEU A 4 15.37 13.03 -32.25
C LEU A 4 15.88 11.97 -31.27
N LEU A 5 16.61 12.38 -30.25
CA LEU A 5 17.05 11.49 -29.17
C LEU A 5 15.85 10.89 -28.40
N LEU A 6 14.83 11.69 -28.10
CA LEU A 6 13.62 11.22 -27.43
C LEU A 6 12.89 10.17 -28.26
N VAL A 7 12.67 10.43 -29.55
CA VAL A 7 12.01 9.48 -30.47
C VAL A 7 12.85 8.22 -30.63
N PHE A 8 14.19 8.34 -30.68
CA PHE A 8 15.08 7.19 -30.75
C PHE A 8 14.99 6.31 -29.50
N VAL A 9 15.04 6.91 -28.30
CA VAL A 9 14.93 6.18 -27.03
C VAL A 9 13.54 5.55 -26.88
N LEU A 10 12.47 6.27 -27.23
CA LEU A 10 11.11 5.74 -27.17
C LEU A 10 10.88 4.63 -28.20
N GLY A 11 11.37 4.79 -29.43
CA GLY A 11 11.26 3.79 -30.48
C GLY A 11 12.01 2.50 -30.14
N PHE A 12 13.23 2.61 -29.64
CA PHE A 12 14.00 1.44 -29.17
C PHE A 12 13.41 0.83 -27.90
N GLY A 13 12.93 1.66 -26.96
CA GLY A 13 12.28 1.18 -25.75
C GLY A 13 11.01 0.40 -26.03
N LEU A 14 10.08 0.98 -26.80
CA LEU A 14 8.82 0.34 -27.19
C LEU A 14 9.05 -0.83 -28.14
N GLY A 15 9.93 -0.67 -29.14
CA GLY A 15 10.27 -1.72 -30.09
C GLY A 15 10.94 -2.92 -29.42
N GLY A 16 11.88 -2.69 -28.51
CA GLY A 16 12.52 -3.73 -27.71
C GLY A 16 11.53 -4.42 -26.78
N TRP A 17 10.66 -3.67 -26.11
CA TRP A 17 9.62 -4.21 -25.24
C TRP A 17 8.65 -5.13 -25.99
N LEU A 18 8.06 -4.62 -27.07
CA LEU A 18 7.09 -5.36 -27.89
C LEU A 18 7.75 -6.56 -28.58
N GLY A 19 8.97 -6.38 -29.11
CA GLY A 19 9.74 -7.43 -29.77
C GLY A 19 10.08 -8.58 -28.83
N MET A 20 10.46 -8.30 -27.58
CA MET A 20 10.71 -9.34 -26.58
C MET A 20 9.44 -10.09 -26.17
N ASN A 21 8.31 -9.40 -26.00
CA ASN A 21 7.04 -10.07 -25.71
C ASN A 21 6.59 -10.97 -26.88
N LEU A 22 6.64 -10.47 -28.12
CA LEU A 22 6.31 -11.25 -29.32
C LEU A 22 7.20 -12.47 -29.48
N GLY A 23 8.52 -12.32 -29.30
CA GLY A 23 9.48 -13.41 -29.43
C GLY A 23 9.34 -14.50 -28.36
N GLN A 24 8.88 -14.13 -27.16
CA GLN A 24 8.61 -15.07 -26.07
C GLN A 24 7.18 -15.62 -26.08
N GLY A 25 6.31 -15.14 -26.99
CA GLY A 25 4.89 -15.50 -27.03
C GLY A 25 4.06 -14.95 -25.85
N ASN A 26 4.57 -13.93 -25.15
CA ASN A 26 3.86 -13.24 -24.08
C ASN A 26 2.95 -12.15 -24.66
N ASP A 27 1.93 -11.73 -23.89
CA ASP A 27 1.10 -10.57 -24.27
C ASP A 27 1.95 -9.31 -24.46
N LEU A 28 1.61 -8.49 -25.46
CA LEU A 28 2.37 -7.31 -25.88
C LEU A 28 2.66 -6.30 -24.76
N PHE A 29 1.73 -6.18 -23.81
CA PHE A 29 1.80 -5.23 -22.69
C PHE A 29 2.32 -5.87 -21.39
N SER A 30 2.60 -7.17 -21.39
CA SER A 30 3.23 -7.83 -20.24
C SER A 30 4.68 -7.37 -20.08
N ASN A 31 5.24 -7.47 -18.88
CA ASN A 31 6.66 -7.19 -18.67
C ASN A 31 7.50 -8.39 -19.13
N PRO A 32 8.26 -8.30 -20.24
CA PRO A 32 9.02 -9.43 -20.78
C PRO A 32 10.22 -9.82 -19.91
N PHE A 33 10.54 -9.01 -18.90
CA PHE A 33 11.62 -9.24 -17.94
C PHE A 33 11.12 -9.78 -16.60
N ALA A 34 9.80 -9.79 -16.36
CA ALA A 34 9.23 -10.32 -15.13
C ALA A 34 9.12 -11.84 -15.23
N SER A 35 9.93 -12.56 -14.44
CA SER A 35 9.79 -14.01 -14.37
C SER A 35 8.53 -14.39 -13.59
N LYS A 36 7.86 -15.47 -14.03
CA LYS A 36 6.68 -16.01 -13.35
C LYS A 36 6.95 -16.27 -11.86
N ALA A 37 8.14 -16.78 -11.53
CA ALA A 37 8.57 -17.01 -10.14
C ALA A 37 8.64 -15.71 -9.31
N MET A 38 9.13 -14.60 -9.89
CA MET A 38 9.18 -13.31 -9.19
C MET A 38 7.78 -12.76 -8.93
N VAL A 39 6.88 -12.88 -9.90
CA VAL A 39 5.46 -12.47 -9.76
C VAL A 39 4.76 -13.32 -8.69
N ASP A 40 4.94 -14.64 -8.74
CA ASP A 40 4.34 -15.57 -7.78
C ASP A 40 4.86 -15.32 -6.36
N ASN A 41 6.16 -15.07 -6.18
CA ASN A 41 6.76 -14.71 -4.89
C ASN A 41 6.22 -13.37 -4.37
N ALA A 42 6.15 -12.34 -5.21
CA ALA A 42 5.60 -11.04 -4.81
C ALA A 42 4.13 -11.15 -4.37
N LYS A 43 3.34 -11.97 -5.06
CA LYS A 43 1.94 -12.21 -4.73
C LYS A 43 1.79 -12.98 -3.41
N ALA A 44 2.63 -13.98 -3.17
CA ALA A 44 2.64 -14.75 -1.92
C ALA A 44 3.05 -13.88 -0.73
N SER A 45 4.14 -13.11 -0.86
CA SER A 45 4.59 -12.16 0.17
C SER A 45 3.55 -11.08 0.44
N GLY A 46 2.93 -10.52 -0.60
CA GLY A 46 1.87 -9.53 -0.48
C GLY A 46 0.65 -10.09 0.25
N SER A 47 0.20 -11.28 -0.12
CA SER A 47 -0.92 -11.96 0.56
C SER A 47 -0.62 -12.19 2.04
N LYS A 48 0.58 -12.65 2.36
CA LYS A 48 1.02 -12.89 3.75
C LYS A 48 1.06 -11.59 4.57
N LEU A 49 1.63 -10.52 4.01
CA LEU A 49 1.65 -9.20 4.66
C LEU A 49 0.24 -8.68 4.93
N LEU A 50 -0.67 -8.84 3.96
CA LEU A 50 -2.05 -8.38 4.09
C LEU A 50 -2.81 -9.17 5.16
N GLN A 51 -2.54 -10.47 5.28
CA GLN A 51 -3.11 -11.34 6.29
C GLN A 51 -2.58 -10.99 7.70
N GLN A 52 -1.26 -10.84 7.84
CA GLN A 52 -0.65 -10.38 9.09
C GLN A 52 -1.14 -8.99 9.51
N GLY A 53 -1.35 -8.09 8.55
CA GLY A 53 -1.92 -6.77 8.80
C GLY A 53 -3.36 -6.86 9.31
N LYS A 54 -4.20 -7.72 8.70
CA LYS A 54 -5.56 -7.97 9.18
C LYS A 54 -5.56 -8.53 10.60
N ASP A 55 -4.74 -9.53 10.88
CA ASP A 55 -4.68 -10.16 12.20
C ASP A 55 -4.23 -9.13 13.26
N THR A 56 -3.20 -8.35 12.95
CA THR A 56 -2.69 -7.29 13.83
C THR A 56 -3.75 -6.23 14.11
N VAL A 57 -4.47 -5.79 13.08
CA VAL A 57 -5.56 -4.82 13.24
C VAL A 57 -6.71 -5.43 14.03
N GLN A 58 -7.08 -6.69 13.77
CA GLN A 58 -8.18 -7.34 14.46
C GLN A 58 -7.90 -7.56 15.95
N GLU A 59 -6.64 -7.83 16.31
CA GLU A 59 -6.19 -7.97 17.70
C GLU A 59 -6.06 -6.60 18.39
N LYS A 60 -5.45 -5.61 17.74
CA LYS A 60 -5.13 -4.33 18.37
C LYS A 60 -6.27 -3.32 18.31
N ALA A 61 -7.15 -3.38 17.31
CA ALA A 61 -8.28 -2.45 17.18
C ALA A 61 -9.19 -2.45 18.42
N PRO A 62 -9.66 -3.60 18.97
CA PRO A 62 -10.52 -3.59 20.15
C PRO A 62 -9.81 -3.00 21.38
N LEU A 63 -8.53 -3.32 21.60
CA LEU A 63 -7.73 -2.76 22.68
C LEU A 63 -7.57 -1.23 22.55
N LEU A 64 -7.28 -0.75 21.34
CA LEU A 64 -7.16 0.69 21.08
C LEU A 64 -8.51 1.41 21.21
N LEU A 65 -9.61 0.76 20.85
CA LEU A 65 -10.95 1.30 21.02
C LEU A 65 -11.36 1.37 22.49
N GLU A 66 -11.02 0.37 23.30
CA GLU A 66 -11.24 0.43 24.76
C GLU A 66 -10.40 1.51 25.41
N GLN A 67 -9.08 1.55 25.15
CA GLN A 67 -8.21 2.60 25.66
C GLN A 67 -8.69 4.01 25.25
N GLY A 68 -9.17 4.16 24.01
CA GLY A 68 -9.76 5.40 23.54
C GLY A 68 -11.05 5.77 24.27
N LYS A 69 -11.92 4.78 24.57
CA LYS A 69 -13.16 5.00 25.33
C LYS A 69 -12.88 5.39 26.78
N ASP A 70 -11.90 4.76 27.41
CA ASP A 70 -11.52 5.07 28.80
C ASP A 70 -10.91 6.47 28.88
N ALA A 71 -9.98 6.81 27.99
CA ALA A 71 -9.41 8.15 27.92
C ALA A 71 -10.47 9.24 27.66
N LEU A 72 -11.50 8.94 26.86
CA LEU A 72 -12.63 9.86 26.63
C LEU A 72 -13.54 10.02 27.85
N GLN A 73 -13.72 8.97 28.64
CA GLN A 73 -14.49 9.03 29.89
C GLN A 73 -13.75 9.83 30.95
N ASP A 74 -12.46 9.56 31.13
CA ASP A 74 -11.60 10.30 32.05
C ASP A 74 -11.54 11.78 31.68
N GLY A 75 -11.34 12.09 30.38
CA GLY A 75 -11.37 13.46 29.89
C GLY A 75 -12.70 14.17 30.13
N LYS A 76 -13.84 13.47 29.95
CA LYS A 76 -15.17 14.03 30.27
C LYS A 76 -15.34 14.32 31.76
N ALA A 77 -14.82 13.46 32.64
CA ALA A 77 -14.89 13.68 34.08
C ALA A 77 -14.09 14.93 34.50
N VAL A 78 -12.86 15.06 34.00
CA VAL A 78 -11.99 16.23 34.28
C VAL A 78 -12.62 17.53 33.77
N VAL A 79 -13.21 17.51 32.57
CA VAL A 79 -13.90 18.69 32.02
C VAL A 79 -15.10 19.08 32.90
N LYS A 80 -15.89 18.09 33.35
CA LYS A 80 -17.05 18.34 34.20
C LYS A 80 -16.66 18.95 35.55
N GLU A 81 -15.59 18.44 36.17
CA GLU A 81 -15.04 18.95 37.43
C GLU A 81 -14.57 20.41 37.27
N LYS A 82 -13.77 20.71 36.24
CA LYS A 82 -13.31 22.08 35.96
C LYS A 82 -14.44 23.06 35.67
N VAL A 83 -15.50 22.61 35.00
CA VAL A 83 -16.67 23.46 34.73
C VAL A 83 -17.44 23.78 36.02
N GLN A 84 -17.50 22.85 36.97
CA GLN A 84 -18.14 23.09 38.27
C GLN A 84 -17.32 24.02 39.17
N GLU A 85 -15.99 23.91 39.17
CA GLU A 85 -15.11 24.84 39.89
C GLU A 85 -15.23 26.29 39.40
N LEU A 86 -15.47 26.50 38.10
CA LEU A 86 -15.63 27.85 37.51
C LEU A 86 -17.03 28.46 37.72
N GLN A 87 -17.99 27.68 38.20
CA GLN A 87 -19.36 28.14 38.48
C GLN A 87 -19.63 28.44 39.97
N GLN A 88 -18.63 28.24 40.85
CA GLN A 88 -18.62 28.71 42.23
C GLN A 88 -17.80 30.00 42.38
#